data_AF-W2JVU6-F1
#
_entry.id   AF-W2JVU6-F1
#
_cell.length_a   1.000
_cell.length_b   1.000
_cell.length_c   1.000
_cell.angle_alpha   90.00
_cell.angle_beta   90.00
_cell.angle_gamma   90.00
#
_symmetry.space_group_name_H-M   'P 1'
#
loop_
_entity.id
_entity.type
_entity.pdbx_description
1 polymer ?
#
loop_
_entity_poly.entity_id
_entity_poly.type
_entity_poly.pdbx_seq_one_letter_code
_entity_poly.pdbx_strand_id
1 'polypeptide(L)'
;MVAVTGAQLPPESLHAGDAIEYYSPAFVCGDRRGKRLGVVLKIAITEDNPFPVVLDTQELLPLISMVCRRFDGAGNVLLVDSVRWRKLRSNELVPGTFEAPTAADHLRAALKAAVDHDLAASGLIRRAEREGTGNRLPNRFALDPVLHAALRGHSRTSSTPNSSNERLPSSSTSSP
;
A
#
# COMPACT_ATOMS: atom_id res chain seq x y z
N MET A 1 28.35 -25.90 33.45
CA MET A 1 27.68 -25.32 32.26
C MET A 1 26.25 -25.86 32.27
N VAL A 2 25.28 -25.06 32.75
CA VAL A 2 23.88 -25.50 32.84
C VAL A 2 23.28 -25.33 31.46
N ALA A 3 22.95 -26.44 30.80
CA ALA A 3 22.16 -26.41 29.59
C ALA A 3 20.79 -25.86 29.96
N VAL A 4 20.44 -24.67 29.43
CA VAL A 4 19.07 -24.19 29.46
C VAL A 4 18.31 -25.05 28.47
N THR A 5 17.70 -26.13 28.96
CA THR A 5 16.66 -26.86 28.23
C THR A 5 15.45 -25.94 28.16
N GLY A 6 15.37 -25.14 27.10
CA GLY A 6 14.15 -24.42 26.76
C GLY A 6 13.00 -25.43 26.67
N ALA A 7 11.88 -25.15 27.34
CA ALA A 7 10.70 -25.99 27.23
C ALA A 7 10.34 -26.16 25.75
N GLN A 8 10.47 -27.38 25.24
CA GLN A 8 10.13 -27.68 23.86
C GLN A 8 8.62 -27.48 23.72
N LEU A 9 8.22 -26.50 22.90
CA LEU A 9 6.82 -26.27 22.62
C LEU A 9 6.22 -27.55 22.01
N PRO A 10 4.94 -27.87 22.31
CA PRO A 10 4.26 -28.99 21.69
C PRO A 10 4.39 -28.90 20.17
N PRO A 11 4.63 -30.02 19.46
CA PRO A 11 4.62 -30.04 18.00
C PRO A 11 3.33 -29.43 17.48
N GLU A 12 3.45 -28.57 16.47
CA GLU A 12 2.31 -27.95 15.80
C GLU A 12 2.48 -28.16 14.30
N SER A 13 1.42 -28.60 13.64
CA SER A 13 1.41 -28.83 12.20
C SER A 13 0.79 -27.63 11.49
N LEU A 14 1.45 -27.14 10.46
CA LEU A 14 1.02 -26.02 9.63
C LEU A 14 0.56 -26.53 8.27
N HIS A 15 -0.64 -26.12 7.85
CA HIS A 15 -1.29 -26.57 6.64
C HIS A 15 -1.57 -25.39 5.69
N ALA A 16 -1.77 -25.70 4.41
CA ALA A 16 -2.37 -24.74 3.50
C ALA A 16 -3.79 -24.38 3.95
N GLY A 17 -4.16 -23.11 3.84
CA GLY A 17 -5.39 -22.50 4.36
C GLY A 17 -5.24 -21.89 5.76
N ASP A 18 -4.23 -22.29 6.54
CA ASP A 18 -4.03 -21.71 7.87
C ASP A 18 -3.67 -20.22 7.78
N ALA A 19 -4.23 -19.41 8.67
CA ALA A 19 -3.86 -18.01 8.79
C ALA A 19 -2.81 -17.82 9.88
N ILE A 20 -1.67 -17.25 9.50
CA ILE A 20 -0.52 -17.02 10.36
C ILE A 20 -0.25 -15.53 10.53
N GLU A 21 0.08 -15.17 11.76
CA GLU A 21 0.66 -13.88 12.10
C GLU A 21 2.18 -13.99 12.09
N TYR A 22 2.86 -13.03 11.47
CA TYR A 22 4.32 -13.04 11.33
C TYR A 22 4.89 -11.62 11.29
N TYR A 23 6.22 -11.51 11.38
CA TYR A 23 6.93 -10.26 11.14
C TYR A 23 7.62 -10.32 9.77
N SER A 24 7.34 -9.33 8.93
CA SER A 24 7.94 -9.16 7.62
C SER A 24 9.47 -9.03 7.76
N PRO A 25 10.26 -9.74 6.93
CA PRO A 25 11.73 -9.63 6.94
C PRO A 25 12.27 -8.23 6.63
N ALA A 26 11.45 -7.34 6.07
CA ALA A 26 11.80 -5.96 5.82
C ALA A 26 11.97 -5.12 7.10
N PHE A 27 11.54 -5.62 8.25
CA PHE A 27 11.61 -4.95 9.55
C PHE A 27 12.32 -5.83 10.58
N VAL A 28 12.80 -5.20 11.65
CA VAL A 28 13.35 -5.93 12.80
C VAL A 28 12.22 -6.71 13.49
N CYS A 29 12.49 -7.97 13.85
CA CYS A 29 11.52 -8.80 14.56
C CYS A 29 11.03 -8.11 15.84
N GLY A 30 9.72 -7.95 15.99
CA GLY A 30 9.09 -7.19 17.10
C GLY A 30 8.62 -5.78 16.73
N ASP A 31 9.09 -5.21 15.61
CA ASP A 31 8.58 -3.93 15.11
C ASP A 31 7.12 -4.08 14.64
N ARG A 32 6.23 -3.27 15.24
CA ARG A 32 4.80 -3.26 14.93
C ARG A 32 4.53 -2.97 13.45
N ARG A 33 5.38 -2.19 12.77
CA ARG A 33 5.23 -1.88 11.33
C ARG A 33 5.39 -3.10 10.44
N GLY A 34 6.24 -4.04 10.87
CA GLY A 34 6.49 -5.30 10.19
C GLY A 34 5.48 -6.39 10.51
N LYS A 35 4.54 -6.16 11.44
CA LYS A 35 3.55 -7.16 11.80
C LYS A 35 2.57 -7.38 10.64
N ARG A 36 2.39 -8.63 10.24
CA ARG A 36 1.52 -9.07 9.14
C ARG A 36 0.63 -10.24 9.58
N LEU A 37 -0.51 -10.35 8.94
CA LEU A 37 -1.37 -11.53 8.95
C LEU A 37 -1.47 -12.01 7.50
N GLY A 38 -1.23 -13.29 7.26
CA GLY A 38 -1.32 -13.87 5.93
C GLY A 38 -1.88 -15.28 5.97
N VAL A 39 -2.48 -15.69 4.87
CA VAL A 39 -3.01 -17.04 4.66
C VAL A 39 -1.98 -17.87 3.92
N VAL A 40 -1.74 -19.09 4.40
CA VAL A 40 -0.85 -20.02 3.73
C VAL A 40 -1.52 -20.57 2.48
N LEU A 41 -1.05 -20.17 1.29
CA LEU A 41 -1.58 -20.67 0.02
C LEU A 41 -0.96 -22.00 -0.36
N LYS A 42 0.34 -22.18 -0.11
CA LYS A 42 1.04 -23.40 -0.51
C LYS A 42 2.18 -23.71 0.43
N ILE A 43 2.33 -25.00 0.72
CA ILE A 43 3.50 -25.54 1.39
C ILE A 43 4.16 -26.53 0.43
N ALA A 44 5.39 -26.23 0.01
CA ALA A 44 6.19 -27.05 -0.88
C ALA A 44 7.59 -27.26 -0.30
N ILE A 45 7.84 -28.49 0.15
CA ILE A 45 9.12 -28.90 0.73
C ILE A 45 9.97 -29.45 -0.42
N THR A 46 11.00 -28.69 -0.78
CA THR A 46 12.01 -29.09 -1.77
C THR A 46 13.38 -28.86 -1.14
N GLU A 47 14.35 -29.74 -1.40
CA GLU A 47 15.68 -29.71 -0.74
C GLU A 47 16.40 -28.36 -0.88
N ASP A 48 16.22 -27.66 -2.01
CA ASP A 48 16.87 -26.37 -2.29
C ASP A 48 15.95 -25.14 -2.12
N ASN A 49 14.75 -25.29 -1.58
CA ASN A 49 13.83 -24.16 -1.42
C ASN A 49 13.98 -23.48 -0.04
N PRO A 50 14.60 -22.29 0.05
CA PRO A 50 14.72 -21.55 1.33
C PRO A 50 13.37 -21.01 1.85
N PHE A 51 12.33 -20.99 1.01
CA PHE A 51 11.01 -20.43 1.30
C PHE A 51 9.90 -21.46 1.01
N PRO A 52 9.72 -22.48 1.87
CA PRO A 52 8.77 -23.56 1.63
C PRO A 52 7.30 -23.15 1.74
N VAL A 53 7.02 -21.97 2.28
CA VAL A 53 5.66 -21.46 2.52
C VAL A 53 5.39 -20.27 1.62
N VAL A 54 4.31 -20.36 0.84
CA VAL A 54 3.78 -19.28 0.00
C VAL A 54 2.56 -18.69 0.68
N LEU A 55 2.53 -17.37 0.81
CA LEU A 55 1.45 -16.61 1.45
C LEU A 55 0.66 -15.81 0.42
N ASP A 56 -0.57 -15.46 0.76
CA ASP A 56 -1.43 -14.53 0.02
C ASP A 56 -0.83 -13.13 -0.10
N THR A 57 -0.09 -12.69 0.92
CA THR A 57 0.70 -11.45 0.91
C THR A 57 1.84 -11.47 -0.10
N GLN A 58 2.19 -12.65 -0.62
CA GLN A 58 3.33 -12.90 -1.51
C GLN A 58 4.70 -12.56 -0.90
N GLU A 59 4.77 -12.29 0.41
CA GLU A 59 6.05 -12.11 1.09
C GLU A 59 6.76 -13.46 1.25
N LEU A 60 8.06 -13.50 0.93
CA LEU A 60 8.88 -14.69 1.11
C LEU A 60 9.21 -14.87 2.59
N LEU A 61 8.89 -16.03 3.13
CA LEU A 61 9.05 -16.32 4.55
C LEU A 61 10.18 -17.33 4.79
N PRO A 62 11.37 -16.89 5.25
CA PRO A 62 12.44 -17.80 5.63
C PRO A 62 12.03 -18.75 6.75
N LEU A 63 12.64 -19.94 6.79
CA LEU A 63 12.44 -20.93 7.85
C LEU A 63 12.77 -20.43 9.28
N ILE A 64 13.60 -19.39 9.40
CA ILE A 64 13.96 -18.78 10.69
C ILE A 64 12.92 -17.77 11.19
N SER A 65 11.95 -17.39 10.35
CA SER A 65 10.94 -16.40 10.68
C SER A 65 10.06 -16.86 11.84
N MET A 66 9.67 -15.91 12.68
CA MET A 66 8.75 -16.15 13.79
C MET A 66 7.31 -16.06 13.28
N VAL A 67 6.53 -17.10 13.55
CA VAL A 67 5.13 -17.23 13.15
C VAL A 67 4.26 -17.61 14.34
N CYS A 68 2.99 -17.25 14.26
CA CYS A 68 1.97 -17.59 15.23
C CYS A 68 0.69 -17.92 14.47
N ARG A 69 0.24 -19.17 14.52
CA ARG A 69 -1.00 -19.58 13.85
C ARG A 69 -2.19 -18.99 14.62
N ARG A 70 -3.08 -18.29 13.91
CA ARG A 70 -4.23 -17.59 14.51
C ARG A 70 -5.55 -18.27 14.21
N PHE A 71 -5.70 -18.72 12.98
CA PHE A 71 -6.90 -19.40 12.51
C PHE A 71 -6.49 -20.68 11.78
N ASP A 72 -7.30 -21.72 11.94
CA ASP A 72 -7.19 -22.89 11.09
C ASP A 72 -7.75 -22.60 9.67
N GLY A 73 -7.52 -23.53 8.73
CA GLY A 73 -8.10 -23.43 7.38
C GLY A 73 -9.63 -23.40 7.30
N ALA A 74 -10.35 -23.68 8.40
CA ALA A 74 -11.79 -23.53 8.51
C ALA A 74 -12.22 -22.16 9.10
N GLY A 75 -11.26 -21.31 9.46
CA GLY A 75 -11.50 -19.99 10.05
C GLY A 75 -11.79 -20.01 11.55
N ASN A 76 -11.63 -21.15 12.22
CA ASN A 76 -11.82 -21.23 13.67
C ASN A 76 -10.63 -20.59 14.39
N VAL A 77 -10.93 -19.79 15.40
CA VAL A 77 -9.92 -19.22 16.29
C VAL A 77 -9.27 -20.36 17.07
N LEU A 78 -7.95 -20.44 17.02
CA LEU A 78 -7.19 -21.42 17.79
C LEU A 78 -7.15 -21.03 19.28
N LEU A 79 -7.26 -22.04 20.16
CA LEU A 79 -7.16 -21.85 21.61
C LEU A 79 -5.84 -21.17 21.99
N VAL A 80 -5.88 -20.22 22.94
CA VAL A 80 -4.72 -19.42 23.37
C VAL A 80 -3.49 -20.27 23.72
N ASP A 81 -3.68 -21.47 24.24
CA ASP A 81 -2.59 -22.39 24.57
C ASP A 81 -1.80 -22.91 23.35
N SER A 82 -2.45 -22.96 22.18
CA SER A 82 -1.85 -23.35 20.89
C SER A 82 -1.23 -22.16 20.15
N VAL A 83 -1.68 -20.94 20.44
CA VAL A 83 -1.29 -19.70 19.76
C VAL A 83 -0.01 -19.14 20.38
N ARG A 84 1.11 -19.83 20.13
CA ARG A 84 2.43 -19.41 20.59
C ARG A 84 3.33 -19.06 19.43
N TRP A 85 4.04 -17.94 19.57
CA TRP A 85 5.09 -17.54 18.64
C TRP A 85 6.22 -18.56 18.64
N ARG A 86 6.56 -19.07 17.45
CA ARG A 86 7.64 -20.04 17.25
C ARG A 86 8.30 -19.85 15.90
N LYS A 87 9.48 -20.45 15.70
CA LYS A 87 10.14 -20.40 14.38
C LYS A 87 9.37 -21.26 13.39
N LEU A 88 9.27 -20.82 12.15
CA LEU A 88 8.58 -21.57 11.09
C LEU A 88 9.10 -23.01 10.99
N ARG A 89 10.42 -23.20 11.03
CA ARG A 89 11.09 -24.52 11.02
C ARG A 89 10.75 -25.47 12.17
N SER A 90 10.11 -24.99 13.24
CA SER A 90 9.68 -25.84 14.36
C SER A 90 8.28 -26.42 14.17
N ASN A 91 7.56 -25.96 13.14
CA ASN A 91 6.30 -26.57 12.76
C ASN A 91 6.54 -27.78 11.87
N GLU A 92 5.66 -28.75 11.97
CA GLU A 92 5.52 -29.79 10.96
C GLU A 92 4.82 -29.16 9.75
N LEU A 93 5.58 -28.90 8.69
CA LEU A 93 5.04 -28.33 7.47
C LEU A 93 4.35 -29.45 6.68
N VAL A 94 3.03 -29.38 6.52
CA VAL A 94 2.26 -30.38 5.77
C VAL A 94 2.10 -29.90 4.33
N PRO A 95 2.67 -30.60 3.33
CA PRO A 95 2.55 -30.20 1.93
C PRO A 95 1.08 -30.09 1.49
N GLY A 96 0.77 -29.02 0.78
CA GLY A 96 -0.60 -28.76 0.34
C GLY A 96 -0.74 -27.44 -0.41
N THR A 97 -1.91 -27.26 -1.00
CA THR A 97 -2.30 -26.07 -1.76
C THR A 97 -3.69 -25.63 -1.34
N PHE A 98 -3.88 -24.33 -1.25
CA PHE A 98 -5.12 -23.66 -0.90
C PHE A 98 -5.29 -22.46 -1.83
N GLU A 99 -6.46 -22.38 -2.45
CA GLU A 99 -6.80 -21.33 -3.40
C GLU A 99 -7.46 -20.16 -2.65
N ALA A 100 -6.78 -19.01 -2.65
CA ALA A 100 -7.35 -17.76 -2.17
C ALA A 100 -6.75 -16.57 -2.96
N PRO A 101 -7.49 -15.44 -3.06
CA PRO A 101 -6.97 -14.25 -3.72
C PRO A 101 -5.70 -13.74 -3.02
N THR A 102 -4.70 -13.35 -3.81
CA THR A 102 -3.47 -12.74 -3.29
C THR A 102 -3.66 -11.24 -3.07
N ALA A 103 -2.75 -10.63 -2.32
CA ALA A 103 -2.67 -9.17 -2.19
C ALA A 103 -2.53 -8.48 -3.55
N ALA A 104 -1.81 -9.09 -4.50
CA ALA A 104 -1.72 -8.58 -5.87
C ALA A 104 -3.06 -8.66 -6.62
N ASP A 105 -3.86 -9.72 -6.41
CA ASP A 105 -5.18 -9.83 -7.02
C ASP A 105 -6.13 -8.75 -6.49
N HIS A 106 -6.09 -8.49 -5.18
CA HIS A 106 -6.82 -7.39 -4.57
C HIS A 106 -6.41 -6.04 -5.13
N LEU A 107 -5.10 -5.78 -5.25
CA LEU A 107 -4.58 -4.54 -5.84
C LEU A 107 -5.03 -4.39 -7.30
N ARG A 108 -4.92 -5.46 -8.09
CA ARG A 108 -5.34 -5.48 -9.49
C ARG A 108 -6.83 -5.17 -9.63
N ALA A 109 -7.67 -5.79 -8.80
CA ALA A 109 -9.11 -5.55 -8.79
C ALA A 109 -9.44 -4.09 -8.44
N ALA A 110 -8.76 -3.54 -7.43
CA ALA A 110 -8.95 -2.15 -7.01
C ALA A 110 -8.54 -1.15 -8.10
N LEU A 111 -7.39 -1.35 -8.73
CA LEU A 111 -6.92 -0.50 -9.84
C LEU A 111 -7.88 -0.54 -11.03
N LYS A 112 -8.36 -1.73 -11.38
CA LYS A 112 -9.34 -1.89 -12.46
C LYS A 112 -10.63 -1.14 -12.15
N ALA A 113 -11.17 -1.31 -10.94
CA ALA A 113 -12.39 -0.62 -10.52
C ALA A 113 -12.25 0.91 -10.53
N ALA A 114 -11.09 1.43 -10.12
CA ALA A 114 -10.82 2.87 -10.16
C ALA A 114 -10.80 3.43 -11.59
N VAL A 115 -10.18 2.72 -12.54
CA VAL A 115 -10.16 3.11 -13.96
C VAL A 115 -11.55 3.05 -14.58
N ASP A 116 -12.30 1.98 -14.31
CA ASP A 116 -13.66 1.82 -14.82
C ASP A 116 -14.58 2.94 -14.31
N HIS A 117 -14.41 3.35 -13.05
CA HIS A 117 -15.15 4.46 -12.45
C HIS A 117 -14.81 5.82 -13.09
N ASP A 118 -13.53 6.11 -13.32
CA ASP A 118 -13.09 7.36 -13.95
C ASP A 118 -13.53 7.48 -15.42
N LEU A 119 -13.44 6.39 -16.18
CA LEU A 119 -13.92 6.33 -17.56
C LEU A 119 -15.45 6.52 -17.64
N ALA A 120 -16.20 5.94 -16.70
CA ALA A 120 -17.64 6.16 -16.62
C ALA A 120 -17.96 7.63 -16.31
N ALA A 121 -17.28 8.25 -15.33
CA ALA A 121 -17.45 9.65 -14.97
C ALA A 121 -17.12 10.60 -16.14
N SER A 122 -15.97 10.40 -16.79
CA SER A 122 -15.55 11.17 -17.96
C SER A 122 -16.51 11.02 -19.14
N GLY A 123 -17.03 9.81 -19.35
CA GLY A 123 -18.05 9.54 -20.37
C GLY A 123 -19.36 10.27 -20.10
N LEU A 124 -19.78 10.39 -18.84
CA LEU A 124 -20.95 11.17 -18.44
C LEU A 124 -20.73 12.67 -18.62
N ILE A 125 -19.57 13.20 -18.24
CA ILE A 125 -19.20 14.61 -18.45
C ILE A 125 -19.28 14.94 -19.95
N ARG A 126 -18.66 14.12 -20.80
CA ARG A 126 -18.63 14.38 -22.25
C ARG A 126 -20.01 14.31 -22.91
N ARG A 127 -20.93 13.51 -22.37
CA ARG A 127 -22.33 13.45 -22.82
C ARG A 127 -23.10 14.68 -22.37
N ALA A 128 -22.96 15.09 -21.10
CA ALA A 128 -23.57 16.31 -20.57
C ALA A 128 -23.10 17.57 -21.32
N GLU A 129 -21.81 17.67 -21.66
CA GLU A 129 -21.26 18.77 -22.48
C GLU A 129 -21.86 18.79 -23.89
N ARG A 130 -22.05 17.62 -24.50
CA ARG A 130 -22.63 17.50 -25.85
C ARG A 130 -24.13 17.83 -25.86
N GLU A 131 -24.84 17.49 -24.79
CA GLU A 131 -26.27 17.79 -24.64
C GLU A 131 -26.51 19.26 -24.23
N GLY A 132 -25.58 19.88 -23.50
CA GLY A 132 -25.64 21.30 -23.08
C GLY A 132 -25.21 22.33 -24.14
N THR A 133 -24.50 21.93 -25.19
CA THR A 133 -24.01 22.84 -26.26
C THR A 133 -24.90 22.87 -27.51
N GLY A 134 -26.06 22.21 -27.48
CA GLY A 134 -26.94 22.04 -28.64
C GLY A 134 -27.64 23.29 -29.19
N ASN A 135 -27.48 24.51 -28.64
CA ASN A 135 -28.25 25.66 -29.14
C ASN A 135 -27.64 27.07 -28.95
N ARG A 136 -26.34 27.27 -29.18
CA ARG A 136 -25.82 28.63 -29.40
C ARG A 136 -24.68 28.65 -30.41
N LEU A 137 -25.02 28.93 -31.67
CA LEU A 137 -24.07 29.40 -32.66
C LEU A 137 -23.41 30.68 -32.13
N PRO A 138 -22.07 30.79 -32.09
CA PRO A 138 -21.44 32.07 -31.82
C PRO A 138 -21.58 32.93 -33.09
N ASN A 139 -22.44 33.94 -33.02
CA ASN A 139 -22.39 35.08 -33.94
C ASN A 139 -21.01 35.75 -33.74
N ARG A 140 -20.01 35.26 -34.47
CA ARG A 140 -18.76 35.97 -34.72
C ARG A 140 -19.15 37.15 -35.62
N PHE A 141 -18.56 38.33 -35.37
CA PHE A 141 -18.82 39.61 -36.07
C PHE A 141 -19.90 40.54 -35.48
N ALA A 142 -19.73 40.91 -34.21
CA ALA A 142 -20.08 42.27 -33.78
C ALA A 142 -18.85 42.85 -33.08
N LEU A 143 -17.95 43.47 -33.85
CA LEU A 143 -16.90 44.31 -33.31
C LEU A 143 -17.54 45.63 -32.87
N ASP A 144 -17.46 45.93 -31.58
CA ASP A 144 -17.90 47.19 -31.00
C ASP A 144 -16.96 48.33 -31.47
N PRO A 145 -17.46 49.36 -32.17
CA PRO A 145 -16.62 50.43 -32.72
C PRO A 145 -16.01 51.36 -31.67
N VAL A 146 -16.34 51.22 -30.38
CA VAL A 146 -15.90 52.16 -29.33
C VAL A 146 -14.47 51.87 -28.82
N LEU A 147 -13.95 50.65 -28.98
CA LEU A 147 -12.67 50.25 -28.37
C LEU A 147 -11.41 50.65 -29.18
N HIS A 148 -11.55 51.13 -30.41
CA HIS A 148 -10.39 51.41 -31.27
C HIS A 148 -9.74 52.79 -31.04
N ALA A 149 -10.36 53.67 -30.24
CA ALA A 149 -9.84 55.01 -29.94
C ALA A 149 -8.79 55.03 -28.81
N ALA A 150 -8.75 54.01 -27.95
CA ALA A 150 -7.94 54.03 -26.73
C ALA A 150 -6.47 53.57 -26.90
N LEU A 151 -6.09 53.00 -28.05
CA LEU A 151 -4.79 52.34 -28.24
C LEU A 151 -3.74 53.17 -29.00
N ARG A 152 -3.94 54.49 -29.18
CA ARG A 152 -2.99 55.36 -29.92
C ARG A 152 -2.16 56.35 -29.10
N GLY A 153 -2.27 56.35 -27.78
CA GLY A 153 -1.43 57.20 -26.92
C GLY A 153 -0.62 56.34 -25.95
N HIS A 154 0.63 56.76 -25.69
CA HIS A 154 1.53 56.28 -24.64
C HIS A 154 2.54 55.19 -25.05
N SER A 155 3.49 55.63 -25.89
CA SER A 155 4.81 55.04 -26.03
C SER A 155 5.74 55.39 -24.84
N ARG A 156 6.39 54.37 -24.27
CA ARG A 156 7.67 54.35 -23.48
C ARG A 156 7.67 55.11 -22.14
N THR A 157 8.37 54.72 -21.06
CA THR A 157 9.77 54.22 -20.93
C THR A 157 9.98 53.34 -19.68
N SER A 158 11.04 52.54 -19.73
CA SER A 158 11.71 51.75 -18.69
C SER A 158 12.15 52.51 -17.42
N SER A 159 12.12 51.83 -16.26
CA SER A 159 13.24 51.81 -15.29
C SER A 159 13.02 50.78 -14.16
N THR A 160 13.96 49.86 -14.00
CA THR A 160 14.28 49.15 -12.74
C THR A 160 15.12 50.06 -11.85
N PRO A 161 15.08 49.87 -10.52
CA PRO A 161 16.34 49.51 -9.86
C PRO A 161 16.22 48.41 -8.79
N ASN A 162 17.33 47.69 -8.67
CA ASN A 162 17.74 46.78 -7.60
C ASN A 162 17.92 47.53 -6.26
N SER A 163 17.62 46.90 -5.12
CA SER A 163 18.44 47.07 -3.91
C SER A 163 18.20 45.97 -2.88
N SER A 164 19.31 45.58 -2.26
CA SER A 164 19.59 44.49 -1.34
C SER A 164 19.07 44.69 0.10
N ASN A 165 19.20 43.59 0.87
CA ASN A 165 19.44 43.47 2.31
C ASN A 165 18.25 43.50 3.30
N GLU A 166 18.13 42.40 4.08
CA GLU A 166 18.28 42.30 5.57
C GLU A 166 17.52 41.07 6.09
N ARG A 167 18.23 39.98 6.41
CA ARG A 167 18.63 39.50 7.76
C ARG A 167 17.48 39.08 8.69
N LEU A 168 17.46 37.77 8.97
CA LEU A 168 16.76 37.11 10.08
C LEU A 168 17.32 37.57 11.44
N PRO A 169 16.52 37.53 12.53
CA PRO A 169 17.03 37.31 13.86
C PRO A 169 16.64 35.92 14.39
N SER A 170 17.68 35.18 14.77
CA SER A 170 17.66 34.08 15.72
C SER A 170 17.39 34.59 17.13
N SER A 171 16.57 33.89 17.91
CA SER A 171 16.56 34.01 19.38
C SER A 171 16.54 32.64 20.04
N SER A 172 17.58 32.41 20.84
CA SER A 172 17.83 31.30 21.73
C SER A 172 17.73 31.80 23.17
N THR A 173 17.11 31.01 24.06
CA THR A 173 17.23 31.08 25.54
C THR A 173 16.57 29.82 26.10
N SER A 174 17.33 28.82 26.58
CA SER A 174 17.95 28.65 27.91
C SER A 174 17.02 28.05 28.97
N SER A 175 17.44 26.90 29.50
CA SER A 175 16.85 26.06 30.58
C SER A 175 16.73 26.78 31.93
N PRO A 176 16.10 26.12 32.94
CA PRO A 176 16.82 25.15 33.77
C PRO A 176 16.20 23.74 33.79
#